data_AF-A0A3D4JMY8-F1
#
_entry.id   AF-A0A3D4JMY8-F1
#
_cell.length_a   1.000
_cell.length_b   1.000
_cell.length_c   1.000
_cell.angle_alpha   90.00
_cell.angle_beta   90.00
_cell.angle_gamma   90.00
#
_symmetry.space_group_name_H-M   'P 1'
#
loop_
_entity.id
_entity.type
_entity.pdbx_description
1 polymer ?
#
loop_
_entity_poly.entity_id
_entity_poly.type
_entity_poly.pdbx_seq_one_letter_code
_entity_poly.pdbx_strand_id
1 'polypeptide(L)'
;MIKIIVSDVQRAFPEITVPDISGYYSECIDRWKDIFENNPLWKSTKKSGLHSKGDRKLNMLNVAKVLCDCFSELTFSEQVNIVIDDKDYQKYIDECLDNNGFWKHMPEFISQMYALGGGSIKIYISDGKPAADYIHADRFLPCGWNGKSITDGIFSSQIYQNGSYYSFYERYSGGMMDYRLFKSSQLYADGERVPLSELFSGLPDSAVYSDSQTPMFSYFKPSVSNNYEYDVPLGMSIYANALDTLKALDIAFDSFSREFVLGKKRIIVPAQCIQTVVNHETGQMERYFDADDEAFMALKTEDSENLKITDNTVSLRIDEHVSAINALLNILCFQVGLSAGTLSFDAVQGMKTATEVISQDSKTARTIKNNKNLISESIEAVVHAFISSGIQLGLIKKKKYS
;
A
#
# COMPACT_ATOMS: atom_id res chain seq x y z
N MET A 1 -6.39 -12.71 11.68
CA MET A 1 -6.93 -11.93 12.80
C MET A 1 -5.99 -10.74 12.92
N ILE A 2 -6.31 -9.62 12.27
CA ILE A 2 -5.46 -8.44 12.31
C ILE A 2 -5.66 -7.84 13.70
N LYS A 3 -4.57 -7.73 14.46
CA LYS A 3 -4.63 -7.15 15.79
C LYS A 3 -4.91 -5.67 15.66
N ILE A 4 -5.89 -5.20 16.43
CA ILE A 4 -6.19 -3.78 16.54
C ILE A 4 -5.04 -3.17 17.35
N ILE A 5 -4.23 -2.30 16.73
CA ILE A 5 -3.10 -1.61 17.37
C ILE A 5 -3.48 -1.02 18.75
N VAL A 6 -4.72 -0.54 18.89
CA VAL A 6 -5.26 0.01 20.13
C VAL A 6 -5.21 -0.99 21.29
N SER A 7 -5.62 -2.25 21.09
CA SER A 7 -5.64 -3.25 22.17
C SER A 7 -4.23 -3.71 22.55
N ASP A 8 -3.36 -3.84 21.56
CA ASP A 8 -1.94 -4.16 21.76
C ASP A 8 -1.23 -3.06 22.55
N VAL A 9 -1.47 -1.80 22.19
CA VAL A 9 -0.88 -0.65 22.86
C VAL A 9 -1.43 -0.49 24.28
N GLN A 10 -2.74 -0.66 24.49
CA GLN A 10 -3.34 -0.61 25.83
C GLN A 10 -2.79 -1.70 26.75
N ARG A 11 -2.43 -2.87 26.20
CA ARG A 11 -1.73 -3.95 26.93
C ARG A 11 -0.27 -3.61 27.20
N ALA A 12 0.41 -2.94 26.26
CA ALA A 12 1.81 -2.53 26.42
C ALA A 12 1.98 -1.42 27.47
N PHE A 13 1.01 -0.50 27.54
CA PHE A 13 0.97 0.63 28.46
C PHE A 13 -0.38 0.67 29.21
N PRO A 14 -0.63 -0.23 30.18
CA PRO A 14 -1.88 -0.24 30.96
C PRO A 14 -2.06 1.02 31.83
N GLU A 15 -0.98 1.75 32.08
CA GLU A 15 -0.95 2.98 32.88
C GLU A 15 -1.51 4.21 32.17
N ILE A 16 -1.74 4.14 30.84
CA ILE A 16 -2.30 5.26 30.07
C ILE A 16 -3.69 4.95 29.55
N THR A 17 -4.48 6.00 29.37
CA THR A 17 -5.73 5.95 28.62
C THR A 17 -5.43 6.33 27.17
N VAL A 18 -5.63 5.41 26.23
CA VAL A 18 -5.52 5.71 24.80
C VAL A 18 -6.88 6.09 24.21
N PRO A 19 -6.92 6.93 23.15
CA PRO A 19 -8.16 7.24 22.45
C PRO A 19 -8.80 5.98 21.84
N ASP A 20 -10.12 5.86 21.97
CA ASP A 20 -10.87 4.78 21.30
C ASP A 20 -11.14 5.15 19.84
N ILE A 21 -10.13 4.92 19.00
CA ILE A 21 -10.19 5.10 17.55
C ILE A 21 -10.05 3.75 16.83
N SER A 22 -10.42 2.66 17.51
CA SER A 22 -10.31 1.29 17.02
C SER A 22 -11.07 1.07 15.71
N GLY A 23 -12.26 1.67 15.58
CA GLY A 23 -13.07 1.66 14.37
C GLY A 23 -12.34 2.24 13.16
N TYR A 24 -11.59 3.34 13.34
CA TYR A 24 -10.81 3.95 12.27
C TYR A 24 -9.76 2.98 11.70
N TYR A 25 -9.06 2.24 12.56
CA TYR A 25 -8.09 1.24 12.08
C TYR A 25 -8.79 0.10 11.34
N SER A 26 -9.81 -0.51 11.94
CA SER A 26 -10.44 -1.70 11.38
C SER A 26 -11.26 -1.42 10.11
N GLU A 27 -11.94 -0.28 10.04
CA GLU A 27 -12.86 0.03 8.94
C GLU A 27 -12.19 0.84 7.82
N CYS A 28 -11.12 1.59 8.14
CA CYS A 28 -10.39 2.40 7.18
C CYS A 28 -9.00 1.84 6.88
N ILE A 29 -8.04 1.94 7.81
CA ILE A 29 -6.62 1.65 7.53
C ILE A 29 -6.43 0.19 7.09
N ASP A 30 -6.99 -0.78 7.81
CA ASP A 30 -6.89 -2.20 7.48
C ASP A 30 -7.52 -2.50 6.12
N ARG A 31 -8.69 -1.90 5.85
CA ARG A 31 -9.36 -2.05 4.56
C ARG A 31 -8.53 -1.49 3.41
N TRP A 32 -7.93 -0.32 3.60
CA TRP A 32 -7.07 0.28 2.58
C TRP A 32 -5.81 -0.56 2.37
N LYS A 33 -5.19 -1.05 3.45
CA LYS A 33 -4.05 -1.96 3.40
C LYS A 33 -4.36 -3.23 2.60
N ASP A 34 -5.48 -3.89 2.89
CA ASP A 34 -5.92 -5.09 2.17
C ASP A 34 -6.07 -4.82 0.67
N ILE A 35 -6.61 -3.66 0.28
CA ILE A 35 -6.74 -3.29 -1.13
C ILE A 35 -5.35 -3.09 -1.78
N PHE A 36 -4.45 -2.38 -1.11
CA PHE A 36 -3.09 -2.13 -1.60
C PHE A 36 -2.26 -3.41 -1.76
N GLU A 37 -2.43 -4.36 -0.84
CA GLU A 37 -1.79 -5.68 -0.86
C GLU A 37 -2.45 -6.68 -1.83
N ASN A 38 -3.37 -6.20 -2.69
CA ASN A 38 -4.12 -7.00 -3.66
C ASN A 38 -4.98 -8.11 -3.00
N ASN A 39 -5.51 -7.81 -1.82
CA ASN A 39 -6.36 -8.67 -1.01
C ASN A 39 -7.76 -8.05 -0.69
N PRO A 40 -8.43 -7.34 -1.62
CA PRO A 40 -9.69 -6.68 -1.29
C PRO A 40 -10.83 -7.68 -1.03
N LEU A 41 -11.89 -7.22 -0.39
CA LEU A 41 -13.10 -8.02 -0.09
C LEU A 41 -13.76 -8.63 -1.35
N TRP A 42 -13.56 -8.03 -2.52
CA TRP A 42 -14.09 -8.50 -3.80
C TRP A 42 -13.12 -9.36 -4.61
N LYS A 43 -12.01 -9.86 -4.03
CA LYS A 43 -11.00 -10.69 -4.72
C LYS A 43 -11.52 -12.03 -5.32
N SER A 44 -12.76 -12.40 -5.03
CA SER A 44 -13.37 -13.64 -5.49
C SER A 44 -14.84 -13.45 -5.90
N THR A 45 -15.28 -14.25 -6.85
CA THR A 45 -16.68 -14.32 -7.29
C THR A 45 -17.15 -15.78 -7.36
N LYS A 46 -18.47 -16.00 -7.41
CA LYS A 46 -19.04 -17.35 -7.50
C LYS A 46 -18.63 -18.02 -8.81
N LYS A 47 -18.31 -19.32 -8.76
CA LYS A 47 -18.15 -20.11 -9.98
C LYS A 47 -19.51 -20.23 -10.68
N SER A 48 -19.51 -20.08 -12.01
CA SER A 48 -20.69 -20.24 -12.85
C SER A 48 -20.73 -21.66 -13.45
N GLY A 49 -21.86 -22.35 -13.35
CA GLY A 49 -22.07 -23.70 -13.91
C GLY A 49 -23.06 -24.54 -13.11
N LEU A 50 -23.75 -25.49 -13.77
CA LEU A 50 -24.84 -26.30 -13.18
C LEU A 50 -24.40 -27.13 -11.95
N HIS A 51 -23.10 -27.42 -11.83
CA HIS A 51 -22.51 -28.19 -10.73
C HIS A 51 -21.32 -27.50 -10.06
N SER A 52 -21.05 -26.23 -10.40
CA SER A 52 -19.88 -25.54 -9.84
C SER A 52 -20.17 -25.07 -8.42
N LYS A 53 -19.59 -25.77 -7.43
CA LYS A 53 -19.58 -25.34 -6.03
C LYS A 53 -18.33 -24.51 -5.74
N GLY A 54 -18.50 -23.44 -4.96
CA GLY A 54 -17.41 -22.60 -4.46
C GLY A 54 -17.13 -21.34 -5.28
N ASP A 55 -16.07 -20.65 -4.89
CA ASP A 55 -15.66 -19.35 -5.43
C ASP A 55 -14.45 -19.50 -6.35
N ARG A 56 -14.33 -18.62 -7.34
CA ARG A 56 -13.12 -18.42 -8.13
C ARG A 56 -12.49 -17.09 -7.75
N LYS A 57 -11.16 -17.02 -7.81
CA LYS A 57 -10.43 -15.76 -7.70
C LYS A 57 -10.70 -14.90 -8.95
N LEU A 58 -10.86 -13.59 -8.76
CA LEU A 58 -10.86 -12.64 -9.87
C LEU A 58 -9.42 -12.39 -10.32
N ASN A 59 -9.23 -12.16 -11.61
CA ASN A 59 -8.02 -11.50 -12.09
C ASN A 59 -8.11 -10.03 -11.70
N MET A 60 -7.12 -9.55 -10.94
CA MET A 60 -7.12 -8.22 -10.35
C MET A 60 -6.14 -7.33 -11.12
N LEU A 61 -6.57 -6.12 -11.46
CA LEU A 61 -5.68 -5.13 -12.08
C LEU A 61 -4.80 -4.47 -11.01
N ASN A 62 -5.26 -4.44 -9.74
CA ASN A 62 -4.56 -3.86 -8.60
C ASN A 62 -4.19 -2.37 -8.81
N VAL A 63 -5.13 -1.59 -9.35
CA VAL A 63 -4.92 -0.17 -9.68
C VAL A 63 -4.61 0.68 -8.45
N ALA A 64 -5.03 0.27 -7.25
CA ALA A 64 -4.70 0.96 -6.01
C ALA A 64 -3.18 1.08 -5.81
N LYS A 65 -2.43 -0.01 -6.00
CA LYS A 65 -0.96 -0.02 -5.92
C LYS A 65 -0.34 0.90 -6.97
N VAL A 66 -0.78 0.77 -8.22
CA VAL A 66 -0.31 1.58 -9.36
C VAL A 66 -0.55 3.06 -9.12
N LEU A 67 -1.71 3.42 -8.58
CA LEU A 67 -2.07 4.79 -8.25
C LEU A 67 -1.14 5.37 -7.18
N CYS A 68 -0.89 4.64 -6.10
CA CYS A 68 0.00 5.09 -5.02
C CYS A 68 1.46 5.24 -5.49
N ASP A 69 1.95 4.33 -6.34
CA ASP A 69 3.27 4.45 -6.97
C ASP A 69 3.34 5.69 -7.86
N CYS A 70 2.34 5.91 -8.71
CA CYS A 70 2.25 7.09 -9.57
C CYS A 70 2.25 8.39 -8.75
N PHE A 71 1.50 8.45 -7.65
CA PHE A 71 1.52 9.59 -6.75
C PHE A 71 2.90 9.79 -6.09
N SER A 72 3.57 8.71 -5.71
CA SER A 72 4.93 8.77 -5.16
C SER A 72 5.92 9.33 -6.18
N GLU A 73 5.93 8.80 -7.40
CA GLU A 73 6.78 9.28 -8.50
C GLU A 73 6.52 10.74 -8.84
N LEU A 74 5.26 11.16 -8.94
CA LEU A 74 4.93 12.55 -9.25
C LEU A 74 5.33 13.53 -8.12
N THR A 75 5.34 13.05 -6.88
CA THR A 75 5.62 13.88 -5.69
C THR A 75 7.10 13.90 -5.33
N PHE A 76 7.81 12.78 -5.51
CA PHE A 76 9.19 12.56 -5.03
C PHE A 76 10.01 11.69 -6.02
N SER A 77 9.99 12.02 -7.31
CA SER A 77 10.80 11.34 -8.35
C SER A 77 12.28 11.71 -8.30
N GLU A 78 12.58 12.96 -7.97
CA GLU A 78 13.93 13.49 -7.83
C GLU A 78 14.20 13.80 -6.35
N GLN A 79 15.45 13.61 -5.92
CA GLN A 79 15.86 13.99 -4.57
C GLN A 79 15.56 15.48 -4.34
N VAL A 80 15.06 15.80 -3.15
CA VAL A 80 14.79 17.18 -2.76
C VAL A 80 16.09 17.85 -2.37
N ASN A 81 16.32 19.07 -2.86
CA ASN A 81 17.46 19.87 -2.44
C ASN A 81 17.17 20.51 -1.08
N ILE A 82 17.92 20.11 -0.05
CA ILE A 82 17.84 20.68 1.30
C ILE A 82 19.00 21.65 1.45
N VAL A 83 18.69 22.93 1.67
CA VAL A 83 19.69 24.01 1.79
C VAL A 83 19.63 24.60 3.19
N ILE A 84 20.77 24.58 3.87
CA ILE A 84 21.00 25.13 5.20
C ILE A 84 22.15 26.14 5.09
N ASP A 85 21.93 27.36 5.58
CA ASP A 85 22.90 28.47 5.47
C ASP A 85 24.26 28.13 6.12
N ASP A 86 24.23 27.32 7.18
CA ASP A 86 25.43 26.92 7.90
C ASP A 86 26.06 25.64 7.34
N LYS A 87 27.34 25.73 6.97
CA LYS A 87 28.08 24.63 6.34
C LYS A 87 28.26 23.41 7.26
N ASP A 88 28.42 23.61 8.57
CA ASP A 88 28.58 22.49 9.51
C ASP A 88 27.25 21.74 9.67
N TYR A 89 26.14 22.48 9.75
CA TYR A 89 24.81 21.90 9.80
C TYR A 89 24.42 21.21 8.48
N GLN A 90 24.70 21.83 7.33
CA GLN A 90 24.48 21.23 6.01
C GLN A 90 25.21 19.89 5.90
N LYS A 91 26.53 19.88 6.17
CA LYS A 91 27.33 18.66 6.11
C LYS A 91 26.80 17.57 7.05
N TYR A 92 26.43 17.94 8.27
CA TYR A 92 25.86 17.00 9.23
C TYR A 92 24.54 16.40 8.74
N ILE A 93 23.64 17.21 8.17
CA ILE A 93 22.35 16.75 7.66
C ILE A 93 22.52 15.86 6.43
N ASP A 94 23.40 16.22 5.50
CA ASP A 94 23.70 15.39 4.33
C ASP A 94 24.21 14.01 4.77
N GLU A 95 25.15 13.97 5.72
CA GLU A 95 25.65 12.71 6.30
C GLU A 95 24.56 11.91 7.04
N CYS A 96 23.67 12.57 7.79
CA CYS A 96 22.56 11.90 8.47
C CYS A 96 21.59 11.27 7.48
N LEU A 97 21.19 11.99 6.43
CA LEU A 97 20.23 11.51 5.44
C LEU A 97 20.82 10.34 4.63
N ASP A 98 22.08 10.43 4.22
CA ASP A 98 22.77 9.38 3.47
C ASP A 98 22.97 8.11 4.31
N ASN A 99 23.46 8.25 5.55
CA ASN A 99 23.71 7.10 6.44
C ASN A 99 22.41 6.38 6.84
N ASN A 100 21.27 7.09 6.85
CA ASN A 100 19.95 6.51 7.10
C ASN A 100 19.26 6.01 5.83
N GLY A 101 19.94 6.05 4.68
CA GLY A 101 19.38 5.65 3.39
C GLY A 101 18.11 6.40 3.03
N PHE A 102 17.97 7.65 3.47
CA PHE A 102 16.72 8.42 3.37
C PHE A 102 16.18 8.45 1.94
N TRP A 103 17.03 8.80 0.99
CA TRP A 103 16.67 8.88 -0.42
C TRP A 103 16.23 7.55 -1.04
N LYS A 104 16.71 6.42 -0.49
CA LYS A 104 16.36 5.08 -0.96
C LYS A 104 15.00 4.64 -0.44
N HIS A 105 14.68 4.93 0.83
CA HIS A 105 13.45 4.46 1.46
C HIS A 105 12.24 5.35 1.16
N MET A 106 12.46 6.65 0.96
CA MET A 106 11.37 7.63 0.82
C MET A 106 10.38 7.33 -0.32
N PRO A 107 10.77 6.94 -1.55
CA PRO A 107 9.80 6.66 -2.61
C PRO A 107 8.83 5.52 -2.26
N GLU A 108 9.34 4.43 -1.69
CA GLU A 108 8.52 3.30 -1.26
C GLU A 108 7.60 3.71 -0.09
N PHE A 109 8.18 4.39 0.90
CA PHE A 109 7.45 4.86 2.07
C PHE A 109 6.33 5.85 1.70
N ILE A 110 6.56 6.78 0.77
CA ILE A 110 5.54 7.70 0.26
C ILE A 110 4.39 6.96 -0.41
N SER A 111 4.67 5.95 -1.23
CA SER A 111 3.60 5.12 -1.81
C SER A 111 2.76 4.46 -0.71
N GLN A 112 3.41 3.92 0.33
CA GLN A 112 2.71 3.28 1.46
C GLN A 112 1.91 4.30 2.28
N MET A 113 2.42 5.52 2.49
CA MET A 113 1.70 6.61 3.14
C MET A 113 0.45 7.03 2.36
N TYR A 114 0.52 7.08 1.02
CA TYR A 114 -0.66 7.32 0.19
C TYR A 114 -1.67 6.19 0.26
N ALA A 115 -1.21 4.95 0.41
CA ALA A 115 -2.09 3.79 0.52
C ALA A 115 -2.80 3.72 1.87
N LEU A 116 -2.09 3.96 2.97
CA LEU A 116 -2.59 3.78 4.33
C LEU A 116 -3.16 5.06 4.95
N GLY A 117 -3.02 6.19 4.27
CA GLY A 117 -3.51 7.49 4.73
C GLY A 117 -2.54 8.26 5.62
N GLY A 118 -1.33 7.76 5.83
CA GLY A 118 -0.27 8.50 6.50
C GLY A 118 0.90 7.63 6.91
N GLY A 119 1.88 8.27 7.54
CA GLY A 119 3.05 7.62 8.11
C GLY A 119 3.90 8.61 8.90
N SER A 120 4.71 8.07 9.81
CA SER A 120 5.62 8.82 10.65
C SER A 120 7.07 8.50 10.31
N ILE A 121 7.91 9.52 10.24
CA ILE A 121 9.37 9.36 10.28
C ILE A 121 9.82 9.76 11.67
N LYS A 122 10.37 8.81 12.42
CA LYS A 122 10.84 9.02 13.79
C LYS A 122 12.36 9.03 13.82
N ILE A 123 12.94 10.03 14.48
CA ILE A 123 14.37 10.12 14.72
C ILE A 123 14.66 9.65 16.14
N TYR A 124 15.65 8.77 16.28
CA TYR A 124 16.09 8.22 17.55
C TYR A 124 17.61 8.08 17.58
N ILE A 125 18.18 7.76 18.74
CA ILE A 125 19.62 7.56 18.89
C ILE A 125 19.90 6.07 19.02
N SER A 126 20.78 5.56 18.16
CA SER A 126 21.26 4.18 18.16
C SER A 126 22.77 4.18 18.12
N ASP A 127 23.42 3.53 19.09
CA ASP A 127 24.89 3.44 19.20
C ASP A 127 25.61 4.79 19.09
N GLY A 128 25.04 5.82 19.72
CA GLY A 128 25.60 7.18 19.72
C GLY A 128 25.48 7.91 18.38
N LYS A 129 24.66 7.40 17.44
CA LYS A 129 24.38 8.01 16.14
C LYS A 129 22.88 8.26 15.97
N PRO A 130 22.49 9.34 15.29
CA PRO A 130 21.10 9.57 14.93
C PRO A 130 20.64 8.57 13.85
N ALA A 131 19.50 7.96 14.08
CA ALA A 131 18.86 6.99 13.20
C ALA A 131 17.43 7.41 12.88
N ALA A 132 16.94 7.04 11.69
CA ALA A 132 15.55 7.24 11.27
C ALA A 132 14.82 5.91 11.17
N ASP A 133 13.54 5.92 11.55
CA ASP A 133 12.61 4.81 11.42
C ASP A 133 11.35 5.26 10.69
N TYR A 134 10.78 4.39 9.87
CA TYR A 134 9.67 4.67 8.96
C TYR A 134 8.45 3.87 9.39
N ILE A 135 7.50 4.53 10.03
CA ILE A 135 6.35 3.91 10.66
C ILE A 135 5.09 4.21 9.86
N HIS A 136 4.45 3.18 9.34
CA HIS A 136 3.18 3.32 8.64
C HIS A 136 2.02 3.69 9.58
N ALA A 137 0.93 4.23 9.02
CA ALA A 137 -0.26 4.57 9.80
C ALA A 137 -0.85 3.38 10.58
N ASP A 138 -0.78 2.14 10.06
CA ASP A 138 -1.27 0.92 10.76
C ASP A 138 -0.42 0.54 11.98
N ARG A 139 0.71 1.22 12.19
CA ARG A 139 1.70 0.97 13.25
C ARG A 139 1.96 2.19 14.14
N PHE A 140 1.15 3.23 14.00
CA PHE A 140 1.28 4.45 14.79
C PHE A 140 -0.06 4.82 15.42
N LEU A 141 -0.12 4.87 16.76
CA LEU A 141 -1.31 5.31 17.50
C LEU A 141 -1.11 6.74 18.03
N PRO A 142 -1.86 7.75 17.54
CA PRO A 142 -1.83 9.08 18.15
C PRO A 142 -2.47 9.03 19.53
N CYS A 143 -1.84 9.66 20.52
CA CYS A 143 -2.31 9.72 21.90
C CYS A 143 -2.58 11.16 22.38
N GLY A 144 -2.12 12.16 21.64
CA GLY A 144 -2.35 13.58 21.91
C GLY A 144 -2.14 14.40 20.65
N TRP A 145 -3.01 15.38 20.43
CA TRP A 145 -2.93 16.28 19.29
C TRP A 145 -3.61 17.61 19.60
N ASN A 146 -3.28 18.62 18.81
CA ASN A 146 -3.94 19.92 18.83
C ASN A 146 -4.23 20.37 17.39
N GLY A 147 -4.74 21.59 17.21
CA GLY A 147 -5.05 22.12 15.88
C GLY A 147 -3.85 22.29 14.93
N LYS A 148 -2.62 22.14 15.42
CA LYS A 148 -1.39 22.22 14.62
C LYS A 148 -0.88 20.84 14.22
N SER A 149 -0.74 19.91 15.16
CA SER A 149 -0.09 18.61 14.90
C SER A 149 -0.44 17.57 15.96
N ILE A 150 -0.05 16.32 15.68
CA ILE A 150 0.04 15.27 16.70
C ILE A 150 1.22 15.60 17.62
N THR A 151 0.99 15.56 18.94
CA THR A 151 1.99 15.89 19.97
C THR A 151 2.52 14.66 20.68
N ASP A 152 1.70 13.61 20.78
CA ASP A 152 2.00 12.37 21.49
C ASP A 152 1.54 11.18 20.66
N GLY A 153 2.29 10.10 20.71
CA GLY A 153 1.93 8.90 19.96
C GLY A 153 2.78 7.69 20.33
N ILE A 154 2.32 6.53 19.88
CA ILE A 154 2.93 5.25 20.16
C ILE A 154 3.25 4.55 18.85
N PHE A 155 4.52 4.23 18.65
CA PHE A 155 5.01 3.48 17.51
C PHE A 155 5.07 1.99 17.86
N SER A 156 4.67 1.14 16.92
CA SER A 156 4.70 -0.32 17.06
C SER A 156 5.52 -0.95 15.94
N SER A 157 6.55 -1.69 16.30
CA SER A 157 7.45 -2.36 15.36
C SER A 157 7.49 -3.87 15.62
N GLN A 158 7.64 -4.64 14.55
CA GLN A 158 7.86 -6.08 14.60
C GLN A 158 9.29 -6.38 14.16
N ILE A 159 10.06 -7.03 15.02
CA ILE A 159 11.47 -7.34 14.79
C ILE A 159 11.64 -8.86 14.85
N TYR A 160 12.27 -9.45 13.85
CA TYR A 160 12.65 -10.86 13.88
C TYR A 160 14.15 -10.99 14.12
N GLN A 161 14.53 -11.61 15.23
CA GLN A 161 15.93 -11.79 15.58
C GLN A 161 16.11 -13.07 16.40
N ASN A 162 17.20 -13.80 16.15
CA ASN A 162 17.57 -15.01 16.89
C ASN A 162 16.44 -16.06 16.99
N GLY A 163 15.66 -16.23 15.92
CA GLY A 163 14.58 -17.23 15.87
C GLY A 163 13.29 -16.82 16.59
N SER A 164 13.22 -15.60 17.14
CA SER A 164 12.05 -15.08 17.87
C SER A 164 11.50 -13.82 17.20
N TYR A 165 10.19 -13.59 17.37
CA TYR A 165 9.54 -12.34 17.00
C TYR A 165 9.42 -11.44 18.21
N TYR A 166 9.68 -10.16 18.01
CA TYR A 166 9.57 -9.16 19.05
C TYR A 166 8.62 -8.06 18.63
N SER A 167 7.69 -7.71 19.52
CA SER A 167 6.86 -6.52 19.42
C SER A 167 7.49 -5.43 20.27
N PHE A 168 7.96 -4.37 19.61
CA PHE A 168 8.58 -3.23 20.25
C PHE A 168 7.64 -2.03 20.19
N TYR A 169 7.35 -1.44 21.34
CA TYR A 169 6.50 -0.27 21.46
C TYR A 169 7.27 0.91 22.04
N GLU A 170 7.09 2.06 21.42
CA GLU A 170 7.79 3.30 21.76
C GLU A 170 6.76 4.41 21.92
N ARG A 171 6.57 4.89 23.15
CA ARG A 171 5.64 5.97 23.46
C ARG A 171 6.39 7.27 23.55
N TYR A 172 6.11 8.18 22.63
CA TYR A 172 6.59 9.55 22.69
C TYR A 172 5.56 10.45 23.37
N SER A 173 5.98 11.16 24.42
CA SER A 173 5.18 12.20 25.07
C SER A 173 6.05 13.31 25.65
N GLY A 174 5.84 14.55 25.22
CA GLY A 174 6.52 15.73 25.77
C GLY A 174 8.06 15.69 25.77
N GLY A 175 8.68 15.05 24.77
CA GLY A 175 10.14 14.88 24.70
C GLY A 175 10.69 13.70 25.50
N MET A 176 9.81 12.89 26.10
CA MET A 176 10.15 11.62 26.73
C MET A 176 9.75 10.45 25.83
N MET A 177 10.58 9.42 25.81
CA MET A 177 10.31 8.14 25.15
C MET A 177 10.23 7.03 26.20
N ASP A 178 9.12 6.30 26.25
CA ASP A 178 8.98 5.09 27.07
C ASP A 178 8.99 3.85 26.17
N TYR A 179 9.72 2.83 26.58
CA TYR A 179 9.95 1.63 25.78
C TYR A 179 9.30 0.39 26.41
N ARG A 180 8.75 -0.49 25.56
CA ARG A 180 8.25 -1.81 25.96
C ARG A 180 8.62 -2.84 24.90
N LEU A 181 9.14 -3.97 25.33
CA LEU A 181 9.51 -5.08 24.45
C LEU A 181 8.78 -6.36 24.88
N PHE A 182 8.21 -7.03 23.89
CA PHE A 182 7.53 -8.31 24.08
C PHE A 182 8.10 -9.34 23.12
N LYS A 183 8.25 -10.58 23.57
CA LYS A 183 8.79 -11.69 22.78
C LYS A 183 7.72 -12.74 22.52
N SER A 184 7.67 -13.25 21.29
CA SER A 184 6.79 -14.35 20.90
C SER A 184 7.47 -15.31 19.92
N SER A 185 6.98 -16.55 19.87
CA SER A 185 7.38 -17.55 18.88
C SER A 185 6.66 -17.38 17.54
N GLN A 186 5.61 -16.56 17.49
CA GLN A 186 4.79 -16.34 16.30
C GLN A 186 4.70 -14.85 15.98
N LEU A 187 4.71 -14.54 14.68
CA LEU A 187 4.52 -13.18 14.19
C LEU A 187 3.14 -12.67 14.57
N TYR A 188 3.07 -11.44 15.10
CA TYR A 188 1.84 -10.77 15.57
C TYR A 188 1.12 -11.43 16.77
N ALA A 189 1.65 -12.48 17.38
CA ALA A 189 1.03 -13.06 18.58
C ALA A 189 1.23 -12.17 19.81
N ASP A 190 0.42 -12.40 20.84
CA ASP A 190 0.70 -11.83 22.17
C ASP A 190 2.02 -12.43 22.68
N GLY A 191 2.99 -11.56 22.91
CA GLY A 191 4.26 -11.93 23.52
C GLY A 191 4.27 -11.73 25.03
N GLU A 192 5.27 -12.32 25.67
CA GLU A 192 5.64 -12.07 27.07
C GLU A 192 6.54 -10.82 27.14
N ARG A 193 6.35 -9.97 28.15
CA ARG A 193 7.21 -8.80 28.35
C ARG A 193 8.62 -9.24 28.72
N VAL A 194 9.61 -8.76 27.98
CA VAL A 194 11.03 -9.06 28.21
C VAL A 194 11.83 -7.77 28.40
N PRO A 195 13.01 -7.83 29.06
CA PRO A 195 13.89 -6.68 29.17
C PRO A 195 14.38 -6.17 27.81
N LEU A 196 14.56 -4.85 27.67
CA LEU A 196 15.07 -4.24 26.44
C LEU A 196 16.47 -4.75 26.07
N SER A 197 17.28 -5.11 27.06
CA SER A 197 18.64 -5.63 26.89
C SER A 197 18.71 -6.95 26.10
N GLU A 198 17.59 -7.64 25.88
CA GLU A 198 17.55 -8.82 25.02
C GLU A 198 17.81 -8.49 23.54
N LEU A 199 17.40 -7.29 23.09
CA LEU A 199 17.63 -6.80 21.72
C LEU A 199 18.54 -5.57 21.65
N PHE A 200 18.36 -4.65 22.59
CA PHE A 200 18.98 -3.33 22.57
C PHE A 200 19.92 -3.18 23.76
N SER A 201 21.20 -3.47 23.54
CA SER A 201 22.22 -3.32 24.57
C SER A 201 22.39 -1.85 24.95
N GLY A 202 22.00 -1.48 26.17
CA GLY A 202 22.18 -0.12 26.71
C GLY A 202 21.02 0.84 26.46
N LEU A 203 19.90 0.39 25.87
CA LEU A 203 18.67 1.19 25.81
C LEU A 203 17.98 1.19 27.18
N PRO A 204 17.80 2.35 27.84
CA PRO A 204 17.06 2.42 29.10
C PRO A 204 15.56 2.21 28.88
N ASP A 205 14.81 1.93 29.96
CA ASP A 205 13.35 1.81 29.90
C ASP A 205 12.65 3.11 29.50
N SER A 206 13.28 4.26 29.75
CA SER A 206 12.87 5.55 29.24
C SER A 206 14.05 6.46 28.91
N ALA A 207 13.87 7.33 27.93
CA ALA A 207 14.84 8.32 27.49
C ALA A 207 14.21 9.72 27.45
N VAL A 208 15.01 10.75 27.74
CA VAL A 208 14.58 12.15 27.68
C VAL A 208 15.41 12.87 26.63
N TYR A 209 14.75 13.54 25.71
CA TYR A 209 15.40 14.42 24.74
C TYR A 209 15.66 15.79 25.38
N SER A 210 16.86 16.31 25.16
CA SER A 210 17.32 17.56 25.78
C SER A 210 16.56 18.80 25.29
N ASP A 211 16.02 18.75 24.08
CA ASP A 211 15.13 19.76 23.52
C ASP A 211 13.70 19.23 23.43
N SER A 212 12.88 19.54 24.43
CA SER A 212 11.48 19.12 24.48
C SER A 212 10.57 19.88 23.51
N GLN A 213 11.06 20.95 22.87
CA GLN A 213 10.26 21.74 21.93
C GLN A 213 10.29 21.20 20.51
N THR A 214 11.33 20.44 20.16
CA THR A 214 11.49 19.83 18.84
C THR A 214 10.91 18.41 18.86
N PRO A 215 9.81 18.13 18.15
CA PRO A 215 9.29 16.77 18.03
C PRO A 215 10.34 15.85 17.39
N MET A 216 10.55 14.69 17.98
CA MET A 216 11.47 13.67 17.45
C MET A 216 10.84 12.77 16.40
N PHE A 217 9.67 13.16 15.89
CA PHE A 217 8.99 12.49 14.80
C PHE A 217 8.19 13.48 13.95
N SER A 218 7.91 13.08 12.72
CA SER A 218 7.13 13.85 11.75
C SER A 218 6.05 12.95 11.16
N TYR A 219 4.79 13.33 11.30
CA TYR A 219 3.66 12.56 10.77
C TYR A 219 3.07 13.23 9.51
N PHE A 220 3.16 12.54 8.39
CA PHE A 220 2.62 12.96 7.10
C PHE A 220 1.18 12.44 6.89
N LYS A 221 0.35 13.26 6.25
CA LYS A 221 -0.98 12.90 5.74
C LYS A 221 -1.11 13.31 4.28
N PRO A 222 -1.68 12.47 3.41
CA PRO A 222 -2.06 12.89 2.07
C PRO A 222 -2.99 14.11 2.10
N SER A 223 -2.92 14.96 1.06
CA SER A 223 -3.79 16.14 0.90
C SER A 223 -5.22 15.73 0.50
N VAL A 224 -5.87 14.94 1.36
CA VAL A 224 -7.22 14.42 1.22
C VAL A 224 -7.94 14.64 2.54
N SER A 225 -9.11 15.28 2.48
CA SER A 225 -9.91 15.51 3.69
C SER A 225 -10.40 14.19 4.26
N ASN A 226 -10.27 14.03 5.58
CA ASN A 226 -10.93 12.96 6.31
C ASN A 226 -12.43 13.23 6.33
N ASN A 227 -13.21 12.33 5.72
CA ASN A 227 -14.68 12.36 5.69
C ASN A 227 -15.30 11.16 6.41
N TYR A 228 -14.49 10.34 7.08
CA TYR A 228 -14.96 9.24 7.92
C TYR A 228 -15.10 9.70 9.38
N GLU A 229 -14.03 10.29 9.94
CA GLU A 229 -14.03 10.79 11.32
C GLU A 229 -13.21 12.09 11.44
N TYR A 230 -13.88 13.22 11.66
CA TYR A 230 -13.30 14.56 11.54
C TYR A 230 -12.34 14.92 12.69
N ASP A 231 -12.53 14.34 13.87
CA ASP A 231 -11.77 14.69 15.08
C ASP A 231 -10.49 13.85 15.24
N VAL A 232 -10.33 12.81 14.41
CA VAL A 232 -9.15 11.92 14.43
C VAL A 232 -8.01 12.55 13.64
N PRO A 233 -6.80 12.65 14.22
CA PRO A 233 -5.67 13.30 13.57
C PRO A 233 -4.95 12.34 12.62
N LEU A 234 -5.63 11.36 12.02
CA LEU A 234 -5.08 10.47 10.99
C LEU A 234 -5.56 10.93 9.62
N GLY A 235 -4.81 10.59 8.57
CA GLY A 235 -5.16 10.93 7.19
C GLY A 235 -5.87 9.79 6.47
N MET A 236 -6.33 10.07 5.26
CA MET A 236 -7.04 9.12 4.41
C MET A 236 -6.17 8.61 3.27
N SER A 237 -6.37 7.35 2.90
CA SER A 237 -5.84 6.83 1.64
C SER A 237 -6.30 7.67 0.45
N ILE A 238 -5.43 7.86 -0.55
CA ILE A 238 -5.77 8.63 -1.76
C ILE A 238 -6.91 8.02 -2.58
N TYR A 239 -7.13 6.70 -2.43
CA TYR A 239 -8.23 5.99 -3.08
C TYR A 239 -9.41 5.68 -2.15
N ALA A 240 -9.40 6.17 -0.90
CA ALA A 240 -10.43 5.87 0.10
C ALA A 240 -11.86 6.16 -0.39
N ASN A 241 -12.03 7.18 -1.25
CA ASN A 241 -13.31 7.59 -1.81
C ASN A 241 -13.61 6.99 -3.20
N ALA A 242 -12.77 6.08 -3.70
CA ALA A 242 -12.85 5.49 -5.04
C ALA A 242 -13.00 3.96 -5.04
N LEU A 243 -13.37 3.36 -3.90
CA LEU A 243 -13.38 1.90 -3.72
C LEU A 243 -14.29 1.16 -4.71
N ASP A 244 -15.46 1.72 -5.02
CA ASP A 244 -16.36 1.13 -6.01
C ASP A 244 -15.79 1.16 -7.42
N THR A 245 -15.02 2.21 -7.73
CA THR A 245 -14.34 2.34 -9.03
C THR A 245 -13.19 1.35 -9.14
N LEU A 246 -12.41 1.16 -8.06
CA LEU A 246 -11.39 0.10 -7.99
C LEU A 246 -12.01 -1.29 -8.19
N LYS A 247 -13.12 -1.58 -7.50
CA LYS A 247 -13.85 -2.83 -7.68
C LYS A 247 -14.36 -3.02 -9.10
N ALA A 248 -14.92 -1.98 -9.72
CA ALA A 248 -15.39 -2.04 -11.10
C ALA A 248 -14.23 -2.30 -12.09
N LEU A 249 -13.05 -1.70 -11.85
CA LEU A 249 -11.84 -1.93 -12.64
C LEU A 249 -11.40 -3.39 -12.58
N ASP A 250 -11.34 -3.98 -11.39
CA ASP A 250 -10.97 -5.39 -11.23
C ASP A 250 -11.98 -6.33 -11.91
N ILE A 251 -13.28 -6.05 -11.80
CA ILE A 251 -14.33 -6.84 -12.48
C ILE A 251 -14.20 -6.72 -14.01
N ALA A 252 -13.97 -5.51 -14.53
CA ALA A 252 -13.79 -5.27 -15.96
C ALA A 252 -12.54 -5.99 -16.47
N PHE A 253 -11.43 -5.94 -15.73
CA PHE A 253 -10.19 -6.63 -16.06
C PHE A 253 -10.33 -8.15 -16.03
N ASP A 254 -11.01 -8.70 -15.03
CA ASP A 254 -11.35 -10.12 -14.99
C ASP A 254 -12.20 -10.53 -16.19
N SER A 255 -13.22 -9.74 -16.54
CA SER A 255 -14.04 -10.00 -17.73
C SER A 255 -13.21 -9.97 -19.00
N PHE A 256 -12.31 -9.00 -19.14
CA PHE A 256 -11.41 -8.87 -20.29
C PHE A 256 -10.51 -10.11 -20.42
N SER A 257 -9.90 -10.56 -19.33
CA SER A 257 -9.09 -11.79 -19.33
C SER A 257 -9.91 -13.03 -19.70
N ARG A 258 -11.16 -13.12 -19.20
CA ARG A 258 -12.07 -14.22 -19.54
C ARG A 258 -12.50 -14.23 -21.00
N GLU A 259 -12.50 -13.10 -21.68
CA GLU A 259 -12.81 -13.05 -23.12
C GLU A 259 -11.83 -13.93 -23.92
N PHE A 260 -10.55 -13.92 -23.59
CA PHE A 260 -9.56 -14.78 -24.25
C PHE A 260 -9.75 -16.27 -23.94
N VAL A 261 -10.15 -16.60 -22.70
CA VAL A 261 -10.41 -17.99 -22.30
C VAL A 261 -11.68 -18.53 -22.96
N LEU A 262 -12.74 -17.72 -23.02
CA LEU A 262 -14.01 -18.08 -23.63
C LEU A 262 -13.97 -18.04 -25.15
N GLY A 263 -13.20 -17.12 -25.72
CA GLY A 263 -13.03 -17.00 -27.16
C GLY A 263 -12.00 -17.94 -27.77
N LYS A 264 -11.37 -18.82 -26.97
CA LYS A 264 -10.64 -19.98 -27.51
C LYS A 264 -11.55 -20.73 -28.48
N LYS A 265 -11.02 -21.04 -29.67
CA LYS A 265 -11.76 -21.73 -30.72
C LYS A 265 -12.28 -23.04 -30.19
N ARG A 266 -13.57 -23.32 -30.38
CA ARG A 266 -14.16 -24.62 -30.07
C ARG A 266 -14.75 -25.18 -31.34
N ILE A 267 -14.27 -26.35 -31.73
CA ILE A 267 -14.82 -27.12 -32.83
C ILE A 267 -15.74 -28.17 -32.21
N ILE A 268 -16.98 -28.16 -32.66
CA ILE A 268 -17.95 -29.17 -32.26
C ILE A 268 -17.80 -30.35 -33.24
N VAL A 269 -17.40 -31.50 -32.71
CA VAL A 269 -17.25 -32.72 -33.51
C VAL A 269 -18.23 -33.80 -33.05
N PRO A 270 -18.71 -34.66 -33.96
CA PRO A 270 -19.43 -35.86 -33.59
C PRO A 270 -18.59 -36.72 -32.65
N ALA A 271 -19.20 -37.35 -31.65
CA ALA A 271 -18.47 -38.22 -30.71
C ALA A 271 -17.64 -39.32 -31.40
N GLN A 272 -18.05 -39.71 -32.61
CA GLN A 272 -17.43 -40.72 -33.46
C GLN A 272 -16.06 -40.29 -34.01
N CYS A 273 -15.77 -38.99 -34.05
CA CYS A 273 -14.55 -38.41 -34.61
C CYS A 273 -13.42 -38.20 -33.58
N ILE A 274 -13.65 -38.57 -32.32
CA ILE A 274 -12.67 -38.45 -31.24
C ILE A 274 -11.73 -39.66 -31.28
N GLN A 275 -10.43 -39.43 -31.16
CA GLN A 275 -9.43 -40.49 -31.18
C GLN A 275 -9.66 -41.49 -30.04
N THR A 276 -9.41 -42.77 -30.33
CA THR A 276 -9.48 -43.86 -29.35
C THR A 276 -8.07 -44.34 -29.06
N VAL A 277 -7.76 -44.52 -27.78
CA VAL A 277 -6.50 -45.09 -27.32
C VAL A 277 -6.82 -46.41 -26.62
N VAL A 278 -5.99 -47.42 -26.86
CA VAL A 278 -6.15 -48.70 -26.17
C VAL A 278 -5.56 -48.56 -24.78
N ASN A 279 -6.38 -48.71 -23.75
CA ASN A 279 -5.91 -48.73 -22.38
C ASN A 279 -5.04 -49.98 -22.17
N HIS A 280 -3.75 -49.77 -21.91
CA HIS A 280 -2.75 -50.84 -21.82
C HIS A 280 -2.98 -51.81 -20.65
N GLU A 281 -3.78 -51.44 -19.64
CA GLU A 281 -4.11 -52.30 -18.49
C GLU A 281 -5.41 -53.10 -18.70
N THR A 282 -6.41 -52.52 -19.37
CA THR A 282 -7.74 -53.15 -19.51
C THR A 282 -8.00 -53.74 -20.90
N GLY A 283 -7.17 -53.40 -21.90
CA GLY A 283 -7.34 -53.80 -23.30
C GLY A 283 -8.58 -53.18 -23.97
N GLN A 284 -9.28 -52.26 -23.30
CA GLN A 284 -10.48 -51.60 -23.83
C GLN A 284 -10.11 -50.34 -24.60
N MET A 285 -10.88 -50.08 -25.66
CA MET A 285 -10.81 -48.85 -26.44
C MET A 285 -11.43 -47.72 -25.62
N GLU A 286 -10.60 -46.85 -25.05
CA GLU A 286 -11.05 -45.69 -24.32
C GLU A 286 -10.92 -44.45 -25.22
N ARG A 287 -11.98 -43.62 -25.23
CA ARG A 287 -11.92 -42.31 -25.86
C ARG A 287 -11.33 -41.36 -24.84
N TYR A 288 -10.20 -40.73 -25.15
CA TYR A 288 -9.55 -39.79 -24.24
C TYR A 288 -9.73 -38.35 -24.74
N PHE A 289 -9.85 -37.44 -23.76
CA PHE A 289 -9.94 -36.00 -23.94
C PHE A 289 -8.64 -35.39 -23.44
N ASP A 290 -7.90 -34.72 -24.31
CA ASP A 290 -6.77 -33.89 -23.91
C ASP A 290 -7.26 -32.48 -23.56
N ALA A 291 -6.93 -32.01 -22.36
CA ALA A 291 -7.30 -30.68 -21.90
C ALA A 291 -6.43 -29.58 -22.52
N ASP A 292 -5.27 -29.93 -23.10
CA ASP A 292 -4.37 -29.02 -23.81
C ASP A 292 -4.63 -28.97 -25.33
N ASP A 293 -5.44 -29.88 -25.87
CA ASP A 293 -5.83 -29.90 -27.28
C ASP A 293 -7.05 -28.99 -27.49
N GLU A 294 -6.89 -27.93 -28.27
CA GLU A 294 -7.70 -26.70 -28.14
C GLU A 294 -9.20 -26.84 -28.47
N ALA A 295 -9.74 -27.99 -28.88
CA ALA A 295 -11.05 -27.98 -29.52
C ALA A 295 -11.79 -29.33 -29.66
N PHE A 296 -12.33 -29.97 -28.62
CA PHE A 296 -13.35 -31.02 -28.85
C PHE A 296 -14.47 -31.09 -27.78
N MET A 297 -15.70 -30.74 -28.17
CA MET A 297 -16.93 -31.09 -27.44
C MET A 297 -17.75 -32.10 -28.26
N ALA A 298 -17.96 -33.29 -27.69
CA ALA A 298 -18.74 -34.35 -28.31
C ALA A 298 -20.25 -34.04 -28.23
N LEU A 299 -20.91 -33.87 -29.38
CA LEU A 299 -22.36 -33.88 -29.45
C LEU A 299 -22.84 -35.33 -29.67
N LYS A 300 -23.68 -35.82 -28.75
CA LYS A 300 -24.44 -37.06 -28.91
C LYS A 300 -25.81 -36.68 -29.45
N THR A 301 -26.15 -37.13 -30.65
CA THR A 301 -27.46 -36.94 -31.28
C THR A 301 -27.93 -38.29 -31.81
N GLU A 302 -29.25 -38.52 -31.74
CA GLU A 302 -29.88 -39.78 -32.18
C GLU A 302 -29.90 -39.93 -33.71
N ASP A 303 -29.78 -38.80 -34.44
CA ASP A 303 -29.65 -38.77 -35.90
C ASP A 303 -28.18 -38.69 -36.34
N SER A 304 -27.63 -39.85 -36.75
CA SER A 304 -26.25 -39.99 -37.22
C SER A 304 -26.00 -39.40 -38.61
N GLU A 305 -27.03 -39.13 -39.42
CA GLU A 305 -26.87 -38.73 -40.82
C GLU A 305 -26.70 -37.22 -41.08
N ASN A 306 -26.93 -36.35 -40.08
CA ASN A 306 -26.91 -34.87 -40.27
C ASN A 306 -25.87 -34.11 -39.42
N LEU A 307 -24.89 -34.81 -38.86
CA LEU A 307 -23.87 -34.23 -37.99
C LEU A 307 -22.77 -33.50 -38.78
N LYS A 308 -22.96 -32.20 -39.06
CA LYS A 308 -21.94 -31.33 -39.65
C LYS A 308 -21.01 -30.76 -38.56
N ILE A 309 -19.71 -30.73 -38.84
CA ILE A 309 -18.73 -29.99 -38.04
C ILE A 309 -19.13 -28.52 -38.10
N THR A 310 -19.40 -27.92 -36.93
CA THR A 310 -19.76 -26.51 -36.81
C THR A 310 -18.62 -25.76 -36.14
N ASP A 311 -18.14 -24.73 -36.83
CA ASP A 311 -17.22 -23.74 -36.26
C ASP A 311 -18.06 -22.76 -35.42
N ASN A 312 -17.74 -22.67 -34.13
CA ASN A 312 -18.39 -21.75 -33.19
C ASN A 312 -17.45 -20.61 -32.76
N THR A 313 -16.59 -20.15 -33.67
CA THR A 313 -15.70 -19.01 -33.42
C THR A 313 -16.52 -17.75 -33.13
N VAL A 314 -16.28 -17.13 -31.98
CA VAL A 314 -16.89 -15.87 -31.56
C VAL A 314 -15.85 -14.75 -31.71
N SER A 315 -16.28 -13.59 -32.23
CA SER A 315 -15.43 -12.39 -32.27
C SER A 315 -15.15 -11.88 -30.85
N LEU A 316 -13.88 -11.66 -30.51
CA LEU A 316 -13.49 -11.10 -29.21
C LEU A 316 -13.84 -9.62 -29.11
N ARG A 317 -14.45 -9.20 -28.00
CA ARG A 317 -14.83 -7.80 -27.73
C ARG A 317 -13.70 -7.00 -27.07
N ILE A 318 -12.54 -6.98 -27.71
CA ILE A 318 -11.32 -6.38 -27.15
C ILE A 318 -11.49 -4.86 -27.01
N ASP A 319 -11.92 -4.18 -28.08
CA ASP A 319 -12.02 -2.73 -28.11
C ASP A 319 -13.05 -2.18 -27.13
N GLU A 320 -14.18 -2.88 -26.96
CA GLU A 320 -15.20 -2.52 -25.98
C GLU A 320 -14.68 -2.66 -24.54
N HIS A 321 -13.91 -3.72 -24.25
CA HIS A 321 -13.28 -3.90 -22.95
C HIS A 321 -12.22 -2.85 -22.66
N VAL A 322 -11.34 -2.55 -23.62
CA VAL A 322 -10.33 -1.48 -23.49
C VAL A 322 -11.00 -0.13 -23.25
N SER A 323 -12.05 0.19 -24.03
CA SER A 323 -12.82 1.42 -23.87
C SER A 323 -13.49 1.52 -22.50
N ALA A 324 -14.07 0.43 -22.00
CA ALA A 324 -14.68 0.38 -20.68
C ALA A 324 -13.66 0.58 -19.55
N ILE A 325 -12.49 -0.07 -19.65
CA ILE A 325 -11.40 0.10 -18.66
C ILE A 325 -10.87 1.54 -18.69
N ASN A 326 -10.61 2.11 -19.87
CA ASN A 326 -10.15 3.50 -19.99
C ASN A 326 -11.18 4.50 -19.43
N ALA A 327 -12.48 4.26 -19.62
CA ALA A 327 -13.53 5.07 -19.01
C ALA A 327 -13.48 5.02 -17.47
N LEU A 328 -13.34 3.83 -16.89
CA LEU A 328 -13.20 3.66 -15.45
C LEU A 328 -11.91 4.29 -14.89
N LEU A 329 -10.79 4.19 -15.60
CA LEU A 329 -9.53 4.85 -15.22
C LEU A 329 -9.65 6.38 -15.23
N ASN A 330 -10.40 6.95 -16.17
CA ASN A 330 -10.67 8.40 -16.20
C ASN A 330 -11.58 8.84 -15.06
N ILE A 331 -12.58 8.02 -14.69
CA ILE A 331 -13.40 8.26 -13.48
C ILE A 331 -12.52 8.24 -12.23
N LEU A 332 -11.62 7.27 -12.12
CA LEU A 332 -10.67 7.18 -11.02
C LEU A 332 -9.79 8.43 -10.96
N CYS A 333 -9.21 8.86 -12.09
CA CYS A 333 -8.42 10.09 -12.17
C CYS A 333 -9.23 11.29 -11.66
N PHE A 334 -10.48 11.42 -12.10
CA PHE A 334 -11.36 12.49 -11.62
C PHE A 334 -11.54 12.47 -10.10
N GLN A 335 -11.83 11.30 -9.51
CA GLN A 335 -12.06 11.13 -8.06
C GLN A 335 -10.83 11.46 -7.22
N VAL A 336 -9.65 11.07 -7.68
CA VAL A 336 -8.38 11.21 -6.93
C VAL A 336 -7.63 12.51 -7.23
N GLY A 337 -8.22 13.38 -8.05
CA GLY A 337 -7.65 14.69 -8.35
C GLY A 337 -6.58 14.68 -9.46
N LEU A 338 -6.48 13.60 -10.24
CA LEU A 338 -5.65 13.54 -11.43
C LEU A 338 -6.42 13.96 -12.68
N SER A 339 -5.66 14.32 -13.70
CA SER A 339 -6.18 14.67 -15.01
C SER A 339 -6.53 13.44 -15.82
N ALA A 340 -7.55 13.54 -16.68
CA ALA A 340 -7.96 12.43 -17.54
C ALA A 340 -6.78 11.98 -18.43
N GLY A 341 -6.61 10.67 -18.58
CA GLY A 341 -5.51 10.06 -19.32
C GLY A 341 -4.22 9.84 -18.53
N THR A 342 -4.12 10.29 -17.26
CA THR A 342 -2.90 10.06 -16.44
C THR A 342 -2.62 8.56 -16.24
N LEU A 343 -3.67 7.74 -16.12
CA LEU A 343 -3.56 6.30 -15.89
C LEU A 343 -3.94 5.44 -17.11
N SER A 344 -4.29 6.04 -18.25
CA SER A 344 -4.84 5.31 -19.41
C SER A 344 -3.77 4.55 -20.21
N PHE A 345 -4.17 3.46 -20.86
CA PHE A 345 -3.29 2.62 -21.67
C PHE A 345 -3.00 3.16 -23.08
N ASP A 346 -3.79 4.11 -23.56
CA ASP A 346 -3.62 4.67 -24.90
C ASP A 346 -2.43 5.63 -24.95
N ALA A 347 -1.25 5.07 -25.25
CA ALA A 347 -0.03 5.80 -25.56
C ALA A 347 -0.08 6.53 -26.92
N VAL A 348 -1.27 6.81 -27.47
CA VAL A 348 -1.42 7.76 -28.58
C VAL A 348 -1.61 9.14 -27.97
N GLN A 349 -0.50 9.67 -27.43
CA GLN A 349 -0.31 11.12 -27.41
C GLN A 349 -0.19 11.57 -28.88
N GLY A 350 -1.32 11.60 -29.60
CA GLY A 350 -1.44 12.38 -30.82
C GLY A 350 -0.99 13.79 -30.50
N MET A 351 -0.26 14.42 -31.44
CA MET A 351 0.39 15.73 -31.28
C MET A 351 -0.58 16.76 -30.65
N LYS A 352 -0.57 16.85 -29.32
CA LYS A 352 -1.43 17.77 -28.57
C LYS A 352 -0.84 19.15 -28.67
N THR A 353 -1.70 20.14 -28.84
CA THR A 353 -1.26 21.53 -28.82
C THR A 353 -0.78 21.89 -27.41
N ALA A 354 0.27 22.72 -27.28
CA ALA A 354 0.88 23.05 -25.98
C ALA A 354 -0.13 23.57 -24.94
N THR A 355 -1.21 24.22 -25.39
CA THR A 355 -2.30 24.73 -24.55
C THR A 355 -3.18 23.63 -23.95
N GLU A 356 -3.43 22.53 -24.68
CA GLU A 356 -4.17 21.37 -24.17
C GLU A 356 -3.34 20.58 -23.16
N VAL A 357 -2.02 20.52 -23.35
CA VAL A 357 -1.09 19.92 -22.37
C VAL A 357 -1.10 20.72 -21.08
N ILE A 358 -1.01 22.06 -21.14
CA ILE A 358 -1.04 22.93 -19.96
C ILE A 358 -2.41 22.87 -19.24
N SER A 359 -3.53 22.80 -19.98
CA SER A 359 -4.87 22.72 -19.39
C SER A 359 -5.18 21.34 -18.81
N GLN A 360 -4.77 20.25 -19.49
CA GLN A 360 -4.89 18.90 -18.93
C GLN A 360 -3.98 18.75 -17.72
N ASP A 361 -2.75 19.22 -17.71
CA ASP A 361 -1.84 19.04 -16.57
C ASP A 361 -2.21 19.85 -15.32
N SER A 362 -3.13 20.82 -15.41
CA SER A 362 -3.45 21.72 -14.31
C SER A 362 -4.01 21.03 -13.05
N LYS A 363 -4.83 19.98 -13.19
CA LYS A 363 -5.45 19.29 -12.05
C LYS A 363 -4.44 18.38 -11.34
N THR A 364 -3.74 17.54 -12.09
CA THR A 364 -2.61 16.74 -11.58
C THR A 364 -1.58 17.66 -10.91
N ALA A 365 -1.12 18.72 -11.58
CA ALA A 365 -0.13 19.64 -11.03
C ALA A 365 -0.58 20.26 -9.70
N ARG A 366 -1.85 20.67 -9.57
CA ARG A 366 -2.40 21.22 -8.32
C ARG A 366 -2.43 20.17 -7.20
N THR A 367 -2.94 18.99 -7.48
CA THR A 367 -3.03 17.89 -6.50
C THR A 367 -1.65 17.47 -6.02
N ILE A 368 -0.70 17.32 -6.94
CA ILE A 368 0.69 16.96 -6.62
C ILE A 368 1.38 18.10 -5.86
N LYS A 369 1.18 19.37 -6.24
CA LYS A 369 1.75 20.51 -5.52
C LYS A 369 1.30 20.56 -4.06
N ASN A 370 0.01 20.32 -3.79
CA ASN A 370 -0.49 20.29 -2.41
C ASN A 370 0.20 19.21 -1.58
N ASN A 371 0.40 18.02 -2.15
CA ASN A 371 1.11 16.95 -1.47
C ASN A 371 2.62 17.24 -1.32
N LYS A 372 3.26 17.86 -2.32
CA LYS A 372 4.67 18.30 -2.23
C LYS A 372 4.89 19.27 -1.08
N ASN A 373 3.96 20.20 -0.85
CA ASN A 373 4.04 21.12 0.29
C ASN A 373 4.02 20.37 1.64
N LEU A 374 3.09 19.41 1.80
CA LEU A 374 2.98 18.61 3.03
C LEU A 374 4.20 17.70 3.25
N ILE A 375 4.76 17.13 2.18
CA ILE A 375 6.01 16.37 2.26
C ILE A 375 7.17 17.29 2.65
N SER A 376 7.24 18.50 2.09
CA SER A 376 8.30 19.47 2.43
C SER A 376 8.27 19.82 3.92
N GLU A 377 7.09 20.13 4.48
CA GLU A 377 6.92 20.35 5.92
C GLU A 377 7.34 19.11 6.75
N SER A 378 7.03 17.92 6.25
CA SER A 378 7.40 16.67 6.93
C SER A 378 8.92 16.45 6.94
N ILE A 379 9.61 16.76 5.84
CA ILE A 379 11.07 16.68 5.70
C ILE A 379 11.75 17.74 6.58
N GLU A 380 11.23 18.97 6.63
CA GLU A 380 11.74 20.03 7.50
C GLU A 380 11.71 19.58 8.97
N ALA A 381 10.60 18.99 9.43
CA ALA A 381 10.49 18.45 10.78
C ALA A 381 11.52 17.32 11.05
N VAL A 382 11.76 16.44 10.08
CA VAL A 382 12.81 15.40 10.17
C VAL A 382 14.20 16.01 10.29
N VAL A 383 14.51 17.04 9.49
CA VAL A 383 15.78 17.77 9.56
C VAL A 383 15.96 18.43 10.93
N HIS A 384 14.91 19.06 11.47
CA HIS A 384 14.95 19.63 12.82
C HIS A 384 15.20 18.57 13.89
N ALA A 385 14.58 17.39 13.80
CA ALA A 385 14.80 16.28 14.72
C ALA A 385 16.24 15.73 14.63
N PHE A 386 16.81 15.65 13.44
CA PHE A 386 18.23 15.30 13.25
C PHE A 386 19.17 16.34 13.88
N ILE A 387 18.91 17.63 13.68
CA ILE A 387 19.69 18.72 14.31
C ILE A 387 19.62 18.62 15.83
N SER A 388 18.42 18.44 16.39
CA SER A 388 18.20 18.28 17.84
C SER A 388 19.03 17.11 18.39
N SER A 389 19.00 15.97 17.71
CA SER A 389 19.81 14.79 18.06
C SER A 389 21.31 15.07 18.00
N GLY A 390 21.77 15.77 16.97
CA GLY A 390 23.19 16.11 16.79
C GLY A 390 23.72 17.05 17.85
N ILE A 391 22.90 18.01 18.29
CA ILE A 391 23.21 18.89 19.41
C ILE A 391 23.29 18.09 20.71
N GLN A 392 22.32 17.20 20.96
CA GLN A 392 22.29 16.35 22.16
C GLN A 392 23.51 15.44 22.26
N LEU A 393 23.97 14.91 21.12
CA LEU A 393 25.16 14.05 21.03
C LEU A 393 26.48 14.84 21.00
N GLY A 394 26.42 16.17 20.91
CA GLY A 394 27.61 17.03 20.79
C GLY A 394 28.31 16.93 19.42
N LEU A 395 27.65 16.38 18.40
CA LEU A 395 28.16 16.26 17.03
C LEU A 395 28.20 17.62 16.32
N ILE A 396 27.24 18.49 16.64
CA ILE A 396 27.17 19.86 16.16
C ILE A 396 26.92 20.82 17.33
N LYS A 397 27.39 22.07 17.22
CA LYS A 397 27.23 23.08 18.27
C LYS A 397 25.89 23.81 18.09
N LYS A 398 25.11 23.92 19.17
CA LYS A 398 23.90 24.75 19.20
C LYS A 398 24.26 26.21 18.91
N LYS A 399 23.85 26.70 17.73
CA LYS A 399 23.93 28.14 17.42
C LYS A 399 22.72 28.86 18.00
N LYS A 400 22.95 30.06 18.55
CA LYS A 400 21.88 31.02 18.79
C LYS A 400 21.62 31.70 17.46
N TYR A 401 20.42 31.55 16.92
CA TYR A 401 19.99 32.41 15.82
C TYR A 401 19.97 33.85 16.34
N SER A 402 20.73 34.72 15.69
CA SER A 402 20.81 36.17 15.99
C SER A 402 19.71 36.93 15.27
#